data_AF-A0A8B6CV94-F1
#
_entry.id   AF-A0A8B6CV94-F1
#
_cell.length_a   1.000
_cell.length_b   1.000
_cell.length_c   1.000
_cell.angle_alpha   90.00
_cell.angle_beta   90.00
_cell.angle_gamma   90.00
#
_symmetry.space_group_name_H-M   'P 1'
#
loop_
_entity.id
_entity.type
_entity.pdbx_description
1 polymer ?
#
loop_
_entity_poly.entity_id
_entity_poly.type
_entity_poly.pdbx_seq_one_letter_code
_entity_poly.pdbx_strand_id
1 'polypeptide(L)'
;MSLHDYQNLLEFMLNITNNCEDHDQKFELVCTFHNTACCMKCIKDHHNNCKNLVSLDEVVGNIKSSAYVSKVENDLHNVFENLVTIGNFFSENLIALIKEKKEAIISFQNMRQSIHERLNRLEKCLLIDISSSFTKMQDTIKKFKSEIDIKIDLIERKRKDFSKIVEFLTDLQAYFGEHEVEKVAVEEEKYINNLKSAYNLREKKMIVELSFDLESTTLGNVSIMLSPDHLKLKPKGKDAQVHSSQNKNVVFDQIQPAITKRYNPKKSQCA
;
A
#
# COMPACT_ATOMS: atom_id res chain seq x y z
N MET A 1 -3.41 72.93 -6.37
CA MET A 1 -2.95 71.89 -7.29
C MET A 1 -1.57 72.28 -7.77
N SER A 2 -0.56 71.46 -7.53
CA SER A 2 0.79 71.70 -8.02
C SER A 2 0.87 71.33 -9.52
N LEU A 3 1.89 71.84 -10.22
CA LEU A 3 2.13 71.48 -11.63
C LEU A 3 2.35 69.96 -11.80
N HIS A 4 2.87 69.30 -10.75
CA HIS A 4 3.08 67.87 -10.69
C HIS A 4 1.76 67.08 -10.59
N ASP A 5 0.77 67.60 -9.85
CA ASP A 5 -0.55 66.97 -9.74
C ASP A 5 -1.32 67.03 -11.07
N TYR A 6 -1.11 68.09 -11.87
CA TYR A 6 -1.75 68.25 -13.18
C TYR A 6 -1.25 67.23 -14.20
N GLN A 7 0.04 66.89 -14.14
CA GLN A 7 0.68 65.92 -15.04
C GLN A 7 0.24 64.47 -14.79
N ASN A 8 -0.38 64.21 -13.63
CA ASN A 8 -0.87 62.88 -13.25
C ASN A 8 -2.37 62.68 -13.53
N LEU A 9 -3.02 63.63 -14.22
CA LEU A 9 -4.40 63.48 -14.66
C LEU A 9 -4.49 62.43 -15.78
N LEU A 10 -5.66 61.78 -15.89
CA LEU A 10 -5.93 60.81 -16.95
C LEU A 10 -5.79 61.49 -18.32
N GLU A 11 -5.17 60.81 -19.28
CA GLU A 11 -4.82 61.37 -20.59
C GLU A 11 -6.03 62.00 -21.29
N PHE A 12 -7.21 61.39 -21.18
CA PHE A 12 -8.42 61.95 -21.76
C PHE A 12 -8.82 63.30 -21.15
N MET A 13 -8.50 63.58 -19.88
CA MET A 13 -8.76 64.86 -19.21
C MET A 13 -7.84 65.96 -19.73
N LEU A 14 -6.61 65.61 -20.13
CA LEU A 14 -5.64 66.54 -20.71
C LEU A 14 -6.03 66.97 -22.14
N ASN A 15 -6.80 66.13 -22.82
CA ASN A 15 -7.31 66.37 -24.16
C ASN A 15 -8.65 67.14 -24.16
N ILE A 16 -9.23 67.46 -23.00
CA ILE A 16 -10.45 68.26 -22.93
C ILE A 16 -10.11 69.72 -23.24
N THR A 17 -10.62 70.21 -24.37
CA THR A 17 -10.49 71.60 -24.81
C THR A 17 -11.71 72.43 -24.41
N ASN A 18 -11.54 73.75 -24.28
CA ASN A 18 -12.65 74.67 -24.01
C ASN A 18 -13.37 75.13 -25.29
N ASN A 19 -12.86 74.73 -26.46
CA ASN A 19 -13.34 75.14 -27.77
C ASN A 19 -13.82 73.91 -28.56
N CYS A 20 -14.91 74.10 -29.31
CA CYS A 20 -15.40 73.15 -30.28
C CYS A 20 -14.38 72.96 -31.40
N GLU A 21 -13.99 71.71 -31.66
CA GLU A 21 -13.01 71.36 -32.71
C GLU A 21 -13.52 71.71 -34.12
N ASP A 22 -14.81 71.54 -34.38
CA ASP A 22 -15.41 71.77 -35.71
C ASP A 22 -15.60 73.26 -36.04
N HIS A 23 -15.76 74.10 -35.01
CA HIS A 23 -16.20 75.48 -35.19
C HIS A 23 -15.25 76.53 -34.58
N ASP A 24 -14.23 76.08 -33.84
CA ASP A 24 -13.29 76.90 -33.05
C ASP A 24 -13.99 77.96 -32.18
N GLN A 25 -15.14 77.58 -31.60
CA GLN A 25 -15.94 78.42 -30.73
C GLN A 25 -15.99 77.83 -29.33
N LYS A 26 -16.02 78.68 -28.31
CA LYS A 26 -16.14 78.23 -26.91
C LYS A 26 -17.42 77.39 -26.71
N PHE A 27 -17.30 76.36 -25.89
CA PHE A 27 -18.47 75.63 -25.41
C PHE A 27 -19.25 76.50 -24.43
N GLU A 28 -20.56 76.59 -24.61
CA GLU A 28 -21.46 77.40 -23.77
C GLU A 28 -22.60 76.57 -23.18
N LEU A 29 -22.97 75.46 -23.84
CA LEU A 29 -24.11 74.63 -23.50
C LEU A 29 -23.69 73.15 -23.45
N VAL A 30 -24.43 72.35 -22.69
CA VAL A 30 -24.28 70.89 -22.62
C VAL A 30 -25.58 70.26 -23.10
N CYS A 31 -25.48 69.37 -24.08
CA CYS A 31 -26.59 68.51 -24.46
C CYS A 31 -26.62 67.30 -23.53
N THR A 32 -27.55 67.27 -22.57
CA THR A 32 -27.59 66.19 -21.57
C THR A 32 -28.09 64.87 -22.13
N PHE A 33 -28.77 64.89 -23.29
CA PHE A 33 -29.18 63.66 -23.99
C PHE A 33 -27.98 62.95 -24.63
N HIS A 34 -27.04 63.70 -25.23
CA HIS A 34 -25.84 63.15 -25.86
C HIS A 34 -24.61 63.17 -24.93
N ASN A 35 -24.73 63.82 -23.77
CA ASN A 35 -23.66 64.04 -22.80
C ASN A 35 -22.41 64.70 -23.43
N THR A 36 -22.63 65.71 -24.28
CA THR A 36 -21.57 66.44 -25.00
C THR A 36 -21.69 67.95 -24.77
N ALA A 37 -20.54 68.63 -24.70
CA ALA A 37 -20.47 70.08 -24.72
C ALA A 37 -20.71 70.60 -26.14
N CYS A 38 -21.42 71.71 -26.28
CA CYS A 38 -21.82 72.28 -27.57
C CYS A 38 -21.56 73.79 -27.60
N CYS A 39 -21.05 74.27 -28.74
CA CYS A 39 -21.09 75.69 -29.09
C CYS A 39 -22.44 76.01 -29.77
N MET A 40 -22.75 77.29 -29.94
CA MET A 40 -24.02 77.73 -30.54
C MET A 40 -24.23 77.26 -31.98
N LYS A 41 -23.16 77.00 -32.74
CA LYS A 41 -23.25 76.42 -34.10
C LYS A 41 -23.60 74.93 -34.08
N CYS A 42 -22.94 74.12 -33.24
CA CYS A 42 -23.30 72.71 -33.06
C CYS A 42 -24.78 72.53 -32.72
N ILE A 43 -25.37 73.46 -31.97
CA ILE A 43 -26.80 73.40 -31.65
C ILE A 43 -27.66 73.59 -32.88
N LYS A 44 -27.32 74.54 -33.75
CA LYS A 44 -28.09 74.79 -34.98
C LYS A 44 -27.92 73.67 -35.99
N ASP A 45 -26.71 73.13 -36.11
CA ASP A 45 -26.34 72.22 -37.19
C ASP A 45 -26.64 70.75 -36.85
N HIS A 46 -26.50 70.37 -35.56
CA HIS A 46 -26.55 68.96 -35.15
C HIS A 46 -27.51 68.68 -33.98
N HIS A 47 -27.83 69.67 -33.16
CA HIS A 47 -28.68 69.49 -31.97
C HIS A 47 -29.98 70.32 -31.98
N ASN A 48 -30.48 70.74 -33.15
CA ASN A 48 -31.61 71.67 -33.27
C ASN A 48 -32.92 71.12 -32.67
N ASN A 49 -33.06 69.80 -32.63
CA ASN A 49 -34.21 69.08 -32.10
C ASN A 49 -33.96 68.53 -30.68
N CYS A 50 -32.79 68.78 -30.10
CA CYS A 50 -32.47 68.34 -28.74
C CYS A 50 -33.17 69.25 -27.73
N LYS A 51 -34.06 68.70 -26.92
CA LYS A 51 -34.85 69.46 -25.93
C LYS A 51 -34.12 69.70 -24.61
N ASN A 52 -33.02 68.99 -24.36
CA ASN A 52 -32.33 69.03 -23.08
C ASN A 52 -30.94 69.67 -23.24
N LEU A 53 -30.94 70.99 -23.44
CA LEU A 53 -29.74 71.82 -23.46
C LEU A 53 -29.68 72.61 -22.15
N VAL A 54 -28.56 72.52 -21.44
CA VAL A 54 -28.34 73.20 -20.15
C VAL A 54 -27.09 74.06 -20.26
N SER A 55 -27.02 75.20 -19.57
CA SER A 55 -25.81 76.03 -19.56
C SER A 55 -24.62 75.24 -19.01
N LEU A 56 -23.46 75.34 -19.66
CA LEU A 56 -22.23 74.72 -19.18
C LEU A 56 -21.86 75.27 -17.80
N ASP A 57 -22.05 76.57 -17.56
CA ASP A 57 -21.76 77.20 -16.27
C ASP A 57 -22.69 76.67 -15.15
N GLU A 58 -23.94 76.35 -15.48
CA GLU A 58 -24.91 75.78 -14.54
C GLU A 58 -24.55 74.33 -14.18
N VAL A 59 -24.04 73.56 -15.14
CA VAL A 59 -23.58 72.18 -14.94
C VAL A 59 -22.27 72.15 -14.14
N VAL A 60 -21.31 73.02 -14.47
CA VAL A 60 -19.97 73.02 -13.88
C VAL A 60 -19.93 73.71 -12.52
N GLY A 61 -20.77 74.74 -12.31
CA GLY A 61 -20.71 75.65 -11.16
C GLY A 61 -20.80 74.97 -9.79
N ASN A 62 -21.43 73.79 -9.71
CA ASN A 62 -21.59 73.03 -8.47
C ASN A 62 -21.11 71.58 -8.55
N ILE A 63 -20.45 71.16 -9.63
CA ILE A 63 -20.06 69.75 -9.81
C ILE A 63 -19.07 69.31 -8.72
N LYS A 64 -18.07 70.14 -8.42
CA LYS A 64 -17.00 69.84 -7.45
C LYS A 64 -17.50 69.76 -6.01
N SER A 65 -18.63 70.40 -5.71
CA SER A 65 -19.30 70.40 -4.41
C SER A 65 -20.59 69.56 -4.41
N SER A 66 -20.87 68.83 -5.51
CA SER A 66 -22.08 68.05 -5.65
C SER A 66 -22.02 66.79 -4.79
N ALA A 67 -23.17 66.42 -4.20
CA ALA A 67 -23.33 65.14 -3.52
C ALA A 67 -23.02 63.93 -4.43
N TYR A 68 -23.11 64.12 -5.76
CA TYR A 68 -22.77 63.09 -6.73
C TYR A 68 -21.27 62.78 -6.75
N VAL A 69 -20.40 63.79 -6.73
CA VAL A 69 -18.94 63.56 -6.68
C VAL A 69 -18.54 62.87 -5.38
N SER A 70 -19.05 63.32 -4.23
CA SER A 70 -18.80 62.65 -2.95
C SER A 70 -19.34 61.21 -2.92
N LYS A 71 -20.46 60.94 -3.61
CA LYS A 71 -20.97 59.57 -3.76
C LYS A 71 -20.01 58.70 -4.58
N VAL A 72 -19.53 59.19 -5.73
CA VAL A 72 -18.58 58.46 -6.58
C VAL A 72 -17.26 58.21 -5.84
N GLU A 73 -16.75 59.18 -5.09
CA GLU A 73 -15.56 59.01 -4.24
C GLU A 73 -15.78 57.92 -3.18
N ASN A 74 -16.93 57.93 -2.50
CA ASN A 74 -17.28 56.88 -1.53
C ASN A 74 -17.43 55.50 -2.20
N ASP A 75 -18.08 55.43 -3.36
CA ASP A 75 -18.26 54.18 -4.10
C ASP A 75 -16.89 53.61 -4.51
N LEU A 76 -15.96 54.45 -5.01
CA LEU A 76 -14.59 54.06 -5.34
C LEU A 76 -13.80 53.60 -4.10
N HIS A 77 -13.92 54.33 -2.99
CA HIS A 77 -13.28 53.96 -1.73
C HIS A 77 -13.78 52.61 -1.22
N ASN A 78 -15.09 52.37 -1.25
CA ASN A 78 -15.70 51.09 -0.88
C ASN A 78 -15.20 49.94 -1.77
N VAL A 79 -15.11 50.16 -3.09
CA VAL A 79 -14.55 49.16 -4.01
C VAL A 79 -13.09 48.87 -3.68
N PHE A 80 -12.30 49.90 -3.39
CA PHE A 80 -10.90 49.74 -2.99
C PHE A 80 -10.74 48.91 -1.70
N GLU A 81 -11.45 49.27 -0.64
CA GLU A 81 -11.43 48.54 0.65
C GLU A 81 -11.85 47.07 0.49
N ASN A 82 -12.87 46.81 -0.33
CA ASN A 82 -13.30 45.46 -0.64
C ASN A 82 -12.21 44.67 -1.37
N LEU A 83 -11.54 45.27 -2.36
CA LEU A 83 -10.46 44.62 -3.09
C LEU A 83 -9.26 44.32 -2.17
N VAL A 84 -8.91 45.23 -1.27
CA VAL A 84 -7.86 45.01 -0.26
C VAL A 84 -8.24 43.84 0.65
N THR A 85 -9.47 43.81 1.15
CA THR A 85 -9.99 42.72 2.00
C THR A 85 -9.94 41.38 1.28
N ILE A 86 -10.38 41.32 0.03
CA ILE A 86 -10.33 40.12 -0.81
C ILE A 86 -8.87 39.67 -1.03
N GLY A 87 -7.96 40.62 -1.31
CA GLY A 87 -6.54 40.34 -1.49
C GLY A 87 -5.89 39.73 -0.23
N ASN A 88 -6.23 40.26 0.94
CA ASN A 88 -5.76 39.73 2.23
C ASN A 88 -6.30 38.32 2.48
N PHE A 89 -7.60 38.10 2.26
CA PHE A 89 -8.22 36.78 2.40
C PHE A 89 -7.57 35.71 1.50
N PHE A 90 -7.29 36.02 0.24
CA PHE A 90 -6.59 35.09 -0.65
C PHE A 90 -5.17 34.80 -0.20
N SER A 91 -4.46 35.82 0.32
CA SER A 91 -3.10 35.66 0.83
C SER A 91 -3.06 34.74 2.06
N GLU A 92 -3.99 34.91 3.00
CA GLU A 92 -4.11 34.06 4.19
C GLU A 92 -4.48 32.62 3.82
N ASN A 93 -5.44 32.43 2.90
CA ASN A 93 -5.81 31.11 2.41
C ASN A 93 -4.67 30.38 1.71
N LEU A 94 -3.86 31.10 0.94
CA LEU A 94 -2.70 30.51 0.27
C LEU A 94 -1.69 29.98 1.30
N ILE A 95 -1.45 30.73 2.38
CA ILE A 95 -0.57 30.29 3.48
C ILE A 95 -1.15 29.05 4.16
N ALA A 96 -2.45 29.03 4.44
CA ALA A 96 -3.14 27.88 5.04
C ALA A 96 -3.04 26.63 4.15
N LEU A 97 -3.32 26.74 2.85
CA LEU A 97 -3.23 25.63 1.90
C LEU A 97 -1.80 25.07 1.78
N ILE A 98 -0.78 25.95 1.81
CA ILE A 98 0.63 25.51 1.81
C ILE A 98 0.94 24.72 3.10
N LYS A 99 0.40 25.15 4.24
CA LYS A 99 0.57 24.45 5.52
C LYS A 99 -0.12 23.09 5.51
N GLU A 100 -1.38 23.03 5.10
CA GLU A 100 -2.14 21.77 4.99
C GLU A 100 -1.46 20.77 4.05
N LYS A 101 -0.96 21.24 2.90
CA LYS A 101 -0.18 20.41 1.98
C LYS A 101 1.06 19.81 2.66
N LYS A 102 1.80 20.61 3.44
CA LYS A 102 2.99 20.12 4.16
C LYS A 102 2.62 19.08 5.21
N GLU A 103 1.55 19.33 5.98
CA GLU A 103 1.06 18.40 7.00
C GLU A 103 0.60 17.08 6.38
N ALA A 104 -0.10 17.12 5.25
CA ALA A 104 -0.50 15.93 4.50
C ALA A 104 0.73 15.12 4.03
N ILE A 105 1.76 15.77 3.50
CA ILE A 105 3.01 15.11 3.08
C ILE A 105 3.67 14.40 4.27
N ILE A 106 3.79 15.07 5.42
CA ILE A 106 4.37 14.49 6.64
C ILE A 106 3.54 13.28 7.11
N SER A 107 2.21 13.40 7.09
CA SER A 107 1.30 12.30 7.43
C SER A 107 1.52 11.08 6.54
N PHE A 108 1.62 11.27 5.22
CA PHE A 108 1.92 10.19 4.28
C PHE A 108 3.29 9.53 4.54
N GLN A 109 4.31 10.33 4.85
CA GLN A 109 5.64 9.80 5.19
C GLN A 109 5.61 8.96 6.47
N ASN A 110 4.92 9.44 7.51
CA ASN A 110 4.74 8.70 8.77
C ASN A 110 3.97 7.39 8.56
N MET A 111 2.91 7.43 7.75
CA MET A 111 2.14 6.23 7.40
C MET A 111 3.02 5.20 6.69
N ARG A 112 3.81 5.63 5.70
CA ARG A 112 4.75 4.75 4.99
C ARG A 112 5.79 4.14 5.93
N GLN A 113 6.35 4.94 6.84
CA GLN A 113 7.29 4.45 7.84
C GLN A 113 6.65 3.40 8.75
N SER A 114 5.43 3.66 9.25
CA SER A 114 4.70 2.70 10.09
C SER A 114 4.43 1.37 9.39
N ILE A 115 4.11 1.41 8.09
CA ILE A 115 3.95 0.19 7.28
C ILE A 115 5.27 -0.57 7.19
N HIS A 116 6.38 0.10 6.90
CA HIS A 116 7.70 -0.53 6.84
C HIS A 116 8.09 -1.18 8.18
N GLU A 117 7.85 -0.49 9.30
CA GLU A 117 8.13 -1.02 10.64
C GLU A 117 7.31 -2.28 10.94
N ARG A 118 6.03 -2.30 10.56
CA ARG A 118 5.16 -3.48 10.72
C ARG A 118 5.64 -4.65 9.86
N LEU A 119 6.01 -4.39 8.60
CA LEU A 119 6.55 -5.43 7.71
C LEU A 119 7.86 -6.01 8.24
N ASN A 120 8.78 -5.16 8.70
CA ASN A 120 10.04 -5.59 9.30
C ASN A 120 9.84 -6.43 10.56
N ARG A 121 8.88 -6.05 11.41
CA ARG A 121 8.56 -6.81 12.63
C ARG A 121 7.98 -8.18 12.28
N LEU A 122 7.07 -8.21 11.32
CA LEU A 122 6.47 -9.43 10.83
C LEU A 122 7.53 -10.37 10.24
N GLU A 123 8.40 -9.87 9.37
CA GLU A 123 9.51 -10.64 8.79
C GLU A 123 10.37 -11.27 9.89
N LYS A 124 10.76 -10.49 10.91
CA LYS A 124 11.51 -11.00 12.06
C LYS A 124 10.77 -12.11 12.80
N CYS A 125 9.48 -11.93 13.09
CA CYS A 125 8.67 -12.96 13.74
C CYS A 125 8.63 -14.25 12.91
N LEU A 126 8.43 -14.13 11.59
CA LEU A 126 8.39 -15.28 10.69
C LEU A 126 9.73 -16.00 10.60
N LEU A 127 10.85 -15.26 10.55
CA LEU A 127 12.18 -15.86 10.56
C LEU A 127 12.46 -16.62 11.87
N ILE A 128 11.99 -16.10 13.01
CA ILE A 128 12.08 -16.78 14.31
C ILE A 128 11.24 -18.07 14.29
N ASP A 129 10.01 -18.03 13.80
CA ASP A 129 9.12 -19.18 13.73
C ASP A 129 9.66 -20.28 12.79
N ILE A 130 10.21 -19.87 11.64
CA ILE A 130 10.87 -20.77 10.70
C ILE A 130 12.06 -21.44 11.37
N SER A 131 12.93 -20.65 12.01
CA SER A 131 14.12 -21.15 12.70
C SER A 131 13.76 -22.11 13.83
N SER A 132 12.76 -21.77 14.65
CA SER A 132 12.28 -22.63 15.74
C SER A 132 11.73 -23.95 15.22
N SER A 133 10.93 -23.90 14.16
CA SER A 133 10.35 -25.10 13.54
C SER A 133 11.43 -25.99 12.93
N PHE A 134 12.41 -25.39 12.27
CA PHE A 134 13.54 -26.10 11.70
C PHE A 134 14.39 -26.79 12.78
N THR A 135 14.73 -26.09 13.87
CA THR A 135 15.45 -26.67 15.00
C THR A 135 14.70 -27.86 15.61
N LYS A 136 13.39 -27.72 15.84
CA LYS A 136 12.56 -28.84 16.35
C LYS A 136 12.57 -30.04 15.41
N MET A 137 12.52 -29.79 14.10
CA MET A 137 12.60 -30.85 13.10
C MET A 137 13.98 -31.53 13.12
N GLN A 138 15.06 -30.75 13.17
CA GLN A 138 16.42 -31.29 13.31
C GLN A 138 16.59 -32.15 14.56
N ASP A 139 16.08 -31.69 15.71
CA ASP A 139 16.17 -32.44 16.96
C ASP A 139 15.38 -33.75 16.90
N THR A 140 14.22 -33.72 16.25
CA THR A 140 13.41 -34.93 16.02
C THR A 140 14.16 -35.92 15.13
N ILE A 141 14.77 -35.45 14.04
CA ILE A 141 15.57 -36.29 13.13
C ILE A 141 16.78 -36.87 13.84
N LYS A 142 17.48 -36.08 14.67
CA LYS A 142 18.64 -36.54 15.46
C LYS A 142 18.25 -37.65 16.44
N LYS A 143 17.15 -37.47 17.19
CA LYS A 143 16.63 -38.50 18.10
C LYS A 143 16.29 -39.78 17.35
N PHE A 144 15.55 -39.65 16.26
CA PHE A 144 15.20 -40.80 15.42
C PHE A 144 16.43 -41.53 14.88
N LYS A 145 17.44 -40.80 14.40
CA LYS A 145 18.70 -41.38 13.96
C LYS A 145 19.38 -42.17 15.09
N SER A 146 19.46 -41.59 16.29
CA SER A 146 20.09 -42.29 17.43
C SER A 146 19.37 -43.57 17.82
N GLU A 147 18.03 -43.61 17.72
CA GLU A 147 17.25 -44.83 17.95
C GLU A 147 17.55 -45.89 16.90
N ILE A 148 17.67 -45.50 15.62
CA ILE A 148 18.07 -46.42 14.54
C ILE A 148 19.48 -46.96 14.77
N ASP A 149 20.44 -46.11 15.13
CA ASP A 149 21.83 -46.52 15.37
C ASP A 149 21.90 -47.60 16.47
N ILE A 150 21.14 -47.43 17.57
CA ILE A 150 21.03 -48.45 18.64
C ILE A 150 20.48 -49.79 18.12
N LYS A 151 19.48 -49.75 17.22
CA LYS A 151 18.89 -50.96 16.64
C LYS A 151 19.83 -51.65 15.66
N ILE A 152 20.60 -50.88 14.88
CA ILE A 152 21.67 -51.42 14.02
C ILE A 152 22.68 -52.19 14.87
N ASP A 153 23.18 -51.59 15.95
CA ASP A 153 24.15 -52.23 16.85
C ASP A 153 23.60 -53.51 17.50
N LEU A 154 22.31 -53.54 17.85
CA LEU A 154 21.64 -54.73 18.38
C LEU A 154 21.62 -55.86 17.34
N ILE A 155 21.17 -55.57 16.12
CA ILE A 155 21.08 -56.56 15.04
C ILE A 155 22.47 -57.05 14.64
N GLU A 156 23.48 -56.19 14.59
CA GLU A 156 24.85 -56.59 14.31
C GLU A 156 25.40 -57.55 15.37
N ARG A 157 25.13 -57.30 16.66
CA ARG A 157 25.51 -58.21 17.75
C ARG A 157 24.81 -59.55 17.60
N LYS A 158 23.49 -59.56 17.39
CA LYS A 158 22.72 -60.79 17.19
C LYS A 158 23.19 -61.59 15.97
N ARG A 159 23.56 -60.92 14.88
CA ARG A 159 24.16 -61.55 13.69
C ARG A 159 25.50 -62.22 14.02
N LYS A 160 26.37 -61.55 14.79
CA LYS A 160 27.66 -62.13 15.24
C LYS A 160 27.45 -63.32 16.16
N ASP A 161 26.51 -63.24 17.09
CA ASP A 161 26.19 -64.34 18.01
C ASP A 161 25.64 -65.54 17.24
N PHE A 162 24.72 -65.32 16.29
CA PHE A 162 24.19 -66.37 15.43
C PHE A 162 25.27 -67.05 14.60
N SER A 163 26.21 -66.29 14.03
CA SER A 163 27.35 -66.86 13.30
C SER A 163 28.17 -67.83 14.16
N LYS A 164 28.38 -67.50 15.44
CA LYS A 164 29.09 -68.40 16.37
C LYS A 164 28.27 -69.63 16.74
N ILE A 165 26.96 -69.48 16.90
CA ILE A 165 26.03 -70.59 17.16
C ILE A 165 26.12 -71.62 16.03
N VAL A 166 26.09 -71.15 14.78
CA VAL A 166 26.19 -72.00 13.58
C VAL A 166 27.57 -72.66 13.46
N GLU A 167 28.64 -71.98 13.86
CA GLU A 167 30.03 -72.46 13.69
C GLU A 167 30.47 -73.47 14.77
N PHE A 168 30.04 -73.30 16.03
CA PHE A 168 30.63 -74.00 17.18
C PHE A 168 29.68 -74.88 17.98
N LEU A 169 28.36 -74.79 17.78
CA LEU A 169 27.40 -75.52 18.60
C LEU A 169 26.85 -76.75 17.91
N THR A 170 26.34 -77.68 18.71
CA THR A 170 25.64 -78.87 18.21
C THR A 170 24.36 -78.49 17.47
N ASP A 171 23.90 -79.33 16.54
CA ASP A 171 22.70 -79.07 15.73
C ASP A 171 21.47 -78.71 16.58
N LEU A 172 21.29 -79.37 17.73
CA LEU A 172 20.18 -79.08 18.63
C LEU A 172 20.29 -77.69 19.27
N GLN A 173 21.50 -77.27 19.67
CA GLN A 173 21.74 -75.92 20.21
C GLN A 173 21.63 -74.86 19.12
N ALA A 174 22.06 -75.16 17.90
CA ALA A 174 21.91 -74.30 16.73
C ALA A 174 20.43 -74.06 16.41
N TYR A 175 19.61 -75.12 16.43
CA TYR A 175 18.17 -75.03 16.22
C TYR A 175 17.46 -74.10 17.22
N PHE A 176 17.75 -74.23 18.52
CA PHE A 176 17.17 -73.31 19.51
C PHE A 176 17.72 -71.89 19.41
N GLY A 177 19.01 -71.74 19.10
CA GLY A 177 19.63 -70.43 18.89
C GLY A 177 19.09 -69.69 17.67
N GLU A 178 18.78 -70.41 16.59
CA GLU A 178 18.12 -69.88 15.40
C GLU A 178 16.76 -69.27 15.73
N HIS A 179 15.89 -70.02 16.40
CA HIS A 179 14.55 -69.53 16.75
C HIS A 179 14.58 -68.28 17.65
N GLU A 180 15.51 -68.19 18.58
CA GLU A 180 15.67 -66.99 19.42
C GLU A 180 16.16 -65.78 18.62
N VAL A 181 17.07 -65.96 17.66
CA VAL A 181 17.52 -64.88 16.78
C VAL A 181 16.43 -64.48 15.78
N GLU A 182 15.70 -65.45 15.23
CA GLU A 182 14.56 -65.23 14.33
C GLU A 182 13.47 -64.41 15.00
N LYS A 183 13.13 -64.72 16.26
CA LYS A 183 12.15 -63.95 17.02
C LYS A 183 12.54 -62.47 17.14
N VAL A 184 13.79 -62.20 17.49
CA VAL A 184 14.32 -60.82 17.57
C VAL A 184 14.28 -60.15 16.19
N ALA A 185 14.66 -60.86 15.11
CA ALA A 185 14.63 -60.32 13.76
C ALA A 185 13.20 -59.94 13.31
N VAL A 186 12.21 -60.79 13.60
CA VAL A 186 10.80 -60.54 13.29
C VAL A 186 10.24 -59.36 14.10
N GLU A 187 10.60 -59.25 15.39
CA GLU A 187 10.18 -58.13 16.23
C GLU A 187 10.75 -56.79 15.74
N GLU A 188 12.03 -56.74 15.37
CA GLU A 188 12.66 -55.54 14.85
C GLU A 188 12.19 -55.21 13.42
N GLU A 189 11.88 -56.20 12.58
CA GLU A 189 11.28 -55.98 11.27
C GLU A 189 9.87 -55.35 11.39
N LYS A 190 9.06 -55.81 12.36
CA LYS A 190 7.78 -55.18 12.68
C LYS A 190 7.97 -53.75 13.16
N TYR A 191 8.96 -53.49 14.01
CA TYR A 191 9.30 -52.15 14.46
C TYR A 191 9.67 -51.23 13.28
N ILE A 192 10.55 -51.68 12.38
CA ILE A 192 10.97 -50.92 11.18
C ILE A 192 9.77 -50.63 10.27
N ASN A 193 8.88 -51.60 10.05
CA ASN A 193 7.70 -51.41 9.22
C ASN A 193 6.70 -50.44 9.86
N ASN A 194 6.53 -50.50 11.18
CA ASN A 194 5.76 -49.52 11.93
C ASN A 194 6.39 -48.13 11.80
N LEU A 195 7.71 -47.98 11.90
CA LEU A 195 8.39 -46.70 11.70
C LEU A 195 8.22 -46.15 10.28
N LYS A 196 8.35 -46.99 9.25
CA LYS A 196 8.11 -46.59 7.85
C LYS A 196 6.70 -46.03 7.66
N SER A 197 5.70 -46.66 8.28
CA SER A 197 4.31 -46.21 8.21
C SER A 197 4.02 -44.96 9.05
N ALA A 198 4.59 -44.87 10.26
CA ALA A 198 4.33 -43.79 11.21
C ALA A 198 5.04 -42.49 10.85
N TYR A 199 6.29 -42.58 10.38
CA TYR A 199 7.07 -41.40 10.03
C TYR A 199 6.89 -40.97 8.58
N ASN A 200 6.24 -41.80 7.76
CA ASN A 200 6.03 -41.59 6.33
C ASN A 200 7.32 -40.99 5.74
N LEU A 201 8.42 -41.74 5.79
CA LEU A 201 9.83 -41.33 5.51
C LEU A 201 10.05 -40.68 4.12
N ARG A 202 8.98 -40.38 3.41
CA ARG A 202 8.93 -39.42 2.32
C ARG A 202 9.36 -38.04 2.82
N GLU A 203 10.04 -37.33 1.95
CA GLU A 203 10.53 -35.97 2.13
C GLU A 203 9.53 -35.10 2.91
N LYS A 204 9.93 -34.63 4.10
CA LYS A 204 9.13 -33.65 4.84
C LYS A 204 9.42 -32.27 4.25
N LYS A 205 8.51 -31.82 3.39
CA LYS A 205 8.48 -30.44 2.90
C LYS A 205 7.95 -29.53 3.99
N MET A 206 8.71 -28.52 4.38
CA MET A 206 8.19 -27.42 5.17
C MET A 206 7.52 -26.44 4.22
N ILE A 207 6.19 -26.35 4.30
CA ILE A 207 5.40 -25.36 3.56
C ILE A 207 4.94 -24.32 4.58
N VAL A 208 5.38 -23.07 4.42
CA VAL A 208 4.90 -21.94 5.21
C VAL A 208 3.92 -21.17 4.32
N GLU A 209 2.63 -21.29 4.61
CA GLU A 209 1.59 -20.51 3.94
C GLU A 209 1.35 -19.22 4.73
N LEU A 210 1.65 -18.08 4.09
CA LEU A 210 1.36 -16.76 4.63
C LEU A 210 0.16 -16.20 3.89
N SER A 211 -0.94 -16.02 4.59
CA SER A 211 -2.12 -15.33 4.08
C SER A 211 -2.21 -13.96 4.75
N PHE A 212 -2.32 -12.92 3.93
CA PHE A 212 -2.46 -11.54 4.37
C PHE A 212 -3.85 -11.03 4.00
N ASP A 213 -4.66 -10.75 5.02
CA ASP A 213 -5.86 -9.93 4.87
C ASP A 213 -5.54 -8.50 5.30
N LEU A 214 -5.17 -7.68 4.32
CA LEU A 214 -5.39 -6.23 4.37
C LEU A 214 -6.59 -5.95 3.46
N GLU A 215 -7.79 -6.23 3.96
CA GLU A 215 -9.12 -5.83 3.45
C GLU A 215 -9.43 -5.84 1.93
N SER A 216 -8.57 -6.32 1.02
CA SER A 216 -8.93 -6.68 -0.38
C SER A 216 -7.79 -7.14 -1.30
N THR A 217 -6.50 -7.12 -0.92
CA THR A 217 -5.44 -7.59 -1.85
C THR A 217 -4.38 -8.46 -1.18
N THR A 218 -4.39 -9.75 -1.52
CA THR A 218 -3.31 -10.69 -1.22
C THR A 218 -2.02 -10.26 -1.94
N LEU A 219 -0.98 -9.90 -1.18
CA LEU A 219 0.31 -9.44 -1.71
C LEU A 219 1.23 -10.56 -2.24
N GLY A 220 0.83 -11.82 -2.10
CA GLY A 220 1.52 -12.96 -2.71
C GLY A 220 1.83 -14.09 -1.74
N ASN A 221 2.14 -15.26 -2.31
CA ASN A 221 2.52 -16.48 -1.59
C ASN A 221 4.03 -16.68 -1.70
N VAL A 222 4.73 -16.85 -0.59
CA VAL A 222 6.15 -17.23 -0.59
C VAL A 222 6.27 -18.73 -0.30
N SER A 223 6.74 -19.50 -1.28
CA SER A 223 7.06 -20.93 -1.12
C SER A 223 8.56 -21.12 -1.20
N ILE A 224 9.19 -21.52 -0.10
CA ILE A 224 10.63 -21.81 -0.06
C ILE A 224 10.81 -23.33 -0.22
N MET A 225 11.47 -23.76 -1.29
CA MET A 225 11.84 -25.14 -1.54
C MET A 225 13.30 -25.39 -1.15
N LEU A 226 13.55 -26.43 -0.35
CA LEU A 226 14.88 -26.96 -0.12
C LEU A 226 14.86 -28.45 -0.52
N SER A 227 15.67 -28.82 -1.51
CA SER A 227 15.86 -30.18 -2.03
C SER A 227 17.28 -30.67 -1.70
N PRO A 228 17.47 -31.95 -1.39
CA PRO A 228 18.18 -32.79 -2.37
C PRO A 228 17.60 -34.20 -2.56
N ASP A 229 17.73 -34.66 -3.80
CA ASP A 229 17.26 -35.89 -4.40
C ASP A 229 17.85 -37.22 -3.83
N HIS A 230 16.95 -38.21 -3.76
CA HIS A 230 17.12 -39.66 -3.94
C HIS A 230 17.83 -40.52 -2.85
N LEU A 231 17.03 -41.27 -2.09
CA LEU A 231 17.41 -42.57 -1.52
C LEU A 231 16.41 -43.65 -1.95
N LYS A 232 16.73 -44.38 -3.02
CA LYS A 232 16.02 -45.63 -3.40
C LYS A 232 16.69 -46.81 -2.72
N LEU A 233 16.12 -47.30 -1.62
CA LEU A 233 16.48 -48.61 -1.07
C LEU A 233 15.72 -49.70 -1.84
N LYS A 234 16.43 -50.56 -2.57
CA LYS A 234 15.84 -51.72 -3.26
C LYS A 234 15.51 -52.83 -2.25
N PRO A 235 14.33 -53.46 -2.32
CA PRO A 235 14.11 -54.74 -1.66
C PRO A 235 14.81 -55.86 -2.45
N LYS A 236 15.73 -56.58 -1.82
CA LYS A 236 16.04 -57.99 -2.14
C LYS A 236 15.30 -58.78 -1.07
N GLY A 237 14.29 -59.61 -1.32
CA GLY A 237 14.14 -60.64 -2.35
C GLY A 237 13.86 -61.92 -1.55
N LYS A 238 12.58 -62.30 -1.39
CA LYS A 238 12.17 -63.63 -0.92
C LYS A 238 11.78 -64.44 -2.15
N ASP A 239 12.72 -65.25 -2.62
CA ASP A 239 12.41 -66.50 -3.33
C ASP A 239 12.66 -67.59 -2.27
N ALA A 240 11.81 -68.56 -1.96
CA ALA A 240 10.73 -69.21 -2.71
C ALA A 240 9.70 -69.77 -1.69
N GLN A 241 8.39 -69.52 -1.92
CA GLN A 241 7.31 -70.51 -2.22
C GLN A 241 6.87 -71.39 -1.01
N VAL A 242 5.58 -71.55 -0.65
CA VAL A 242 4.43 -72.03 -1.44
C VAL A 242 3.07 -71.82 -0.69
N HIS A 243 2.02 -71.48 -1.46
CA HIS A 243 0.55 -71.59 -1.31
C HIS A 243 -0.23 -71.26 0.00
N SER A 244 -1.14 -70.28 -0.08
CA SER A 244 -2.56 -70.48 -0.45
C SER A 244 -3.38 -69.19 -0.21
N SER A 245 -3.97 -68.63 -1.28
CA SER A 245 -5.43 -68.56 -1.49
C SER A 245 -6.19 -67.58 -0.56
N GLN A 246 -6.52 -66.39 -1.08
CA GLN A 246 -7.92 -65.96 -1.38
C GLN A 246 -8.06 -64.43 -1.49
N ASN A 247 -8.85 -64.04 -2.49
CA ASN A 247 -9.46 -62.75 -2.79
C ASN A 247 -9.68 -61.77 -1.63
N LYS A 248 -9.46 -60.48 -1.93
CA LYS A 248 -10.52 -59.45 -1.92
C LYS A 248 -10.07 -58.17 -2.63
N ASN A 249 -10.79 -57.80 -3.68
CA ASN A 249 -10.87 -56.44 -4.19
C ASN A 249 -11.38 -55.50 -3.08
N VAL A 250 -10.71 -54.37 -2.88
CA VAL A 250 -11.37 -53.11 -2.50
C VAL A 250 -10.62 -51.96 -3.17
N VAL A 251 -11.27 -51.34 -4.15
CA VAL A 251 -11.02 -49.97 -4.60
C VAL A 251 -11.55 -49.06 -3.51
N PHE A 252 -10.78 -48.05 -3.08
CA PHE A 252 -11.32 -46.75 -2.68
C PHE A 252 -10.26 -45.67 -2.85
N ASP A 253 -10.50 -44.79 -3.82
CA ASP A 253 -10.07 -43.40 -3.76
C ASP A 253 -10.59 -42.77 -2.47
N GLN A 254 -9.73 -42.02 -1.78
CA GLN A 254 -10.13 -40.83 -1.02
C GLN A 254 -8.88 -40.02 -0.66
N ILE A 255 -8.65 -38.99 -1.47
CA ILE A 255 -7.84 -37.83 -1.12
C ILE A 255 -8.53 -37.17 0.09
N GLN A 256 -7.85 -37.12 1.24
CA GLN A 256 -8.23 -36.22 2.32
C GLN A 256 -7.26 -35.03 2.39
N PRO A 257 -7.77 -33.82 2.67
CA PRO A 257 -7.01 -32.58 2.54
C PRO A 257 -6.02 -32.41 3.70
N ALA A 258 -4.86 -31.84 3.37
CA ALA A 258 -3.88 -31.41 4.35
C ALA A 258 -4.51 -30.43 5.34
N ILE A 259 -4.23 -30.65 6.62
CA ILE A 259 -4.68 -29.83 7.74
C ILE A 259 -4.14 -28.41 7.54
N THR A 260 -5.00 -27.51 7.07
CA THR A 260 -4.78 -26.07 7.02
C THR A 260 -5.02 -25.50 8.41
N LYS A 261 -3.95 -25.26 9.18
CA LYS A 261 -4.05 -24.43 10.37
C LYS A 261 -4.15 -22.98 9.94
N ARG A 262 -5.36 -22.42 9.94
CA ARG A 262 -5.59 -20.97 9.87
C ARG A 262 -4.92 -20.31 11.08
N TYR A 263 -3.92 -19.46 10.82
CA TYR A 263 -3.34 -18.61 11.83
C TYR A 263 -4.38 -17.55 12.23
N ASN A 264 -4.79 -17.56 13.50
CA ASN A 264 -5.71 -16.58 14.07
C ASN A 264 -4.87 -15.50 14.79
N PRO A 265 -4.85 -14.24 14.33
CA PRO A 265 -3.90 -13.23 14.81
C PRO A 265 -4.22 -12.69 16.22
N LYS A 266 -5.18 -13.27 16.95
CA LYS A 266 -5.48 -12.85 18.32
C LYS A 266 -4.54 -13.54 19.30
N LYS A 267 -3.51 -12.78 19.72
CA LYS A 267 -2.51 -13.05 20.78
C LYS A 267 -1.17 -13.62 20.31
N SER A 268 -0.40 -12.82 19.57
CA SER A 268 1.06 -12.82 19.75
C SER A 268 1.50 -11.40 20.08
N GLN A 269 1.40 -11.04 21.36
CA GLN A 269 2.24 -9.99 21.92
C GLN A 269 3.68 -10.51 21.88
N CYS A 270 4.34 -10.36 20.74
CA CYS A 270 5.80 -10.30 20.74
C CYS A 270 6.14 -8.96 21.40
N ALA A 271 6.88 -8.96 22.51
CA ALA A 271 7.51 -7.75 23.02
C ALA A 271 8.48 -7.18 21.97
#